data_AF-A0A7H8HHX5-F1
#
_entry.id   AF-A0A7H8HHX5-F1
#
_cell.length_a   1.000
_cell.length_b   1.000
_cell.length_c   1.000
_cell.angle_alpha   90.00
_cell.angle_beta   90.00
_cell.angle_gamma   90.00
#
_symmetry.space_group_name_H-M   'P 1'
#
loop_
_entity.id
_entity.type
_entity.pdbx_description
1 polymer ?
#
loop_
_entity_poly.entity_id
_entity_poly.type
_entity_poly.pdbx_seq_one_letter_code
_entity_poly.pdbx_strand_id
1 'polypeptide(L)'
;MTSDSTLRDAASRWIAADPDPATRAELEAVLARADGDPSAAEDLADRLAGPLEFGTAGLRGPVRAGPNGMNVAVVTRTTAGVAEWLTAHGHAGALVVVGRDARHGSEAFATATAEVLTAAGFDVKVFPRPLPTPVLAFAVGRLGAVAGIQITASHNPPADNGYKLYDATGGQIVPPSDGEIERAIEAAPSAADVPRAAGAEIVDLLDRYLDEVATLPLGSERAVRVAATALHGVGADTLRAAFERAGFTDLHLVGAQTTPDPDFPTVSFPNPEEPGATDLLLALASDVDADLAIALDPDADRCALGVRERDGSWRMLRGDETGVLLGSYVLSTVDRTVLPDPLVATTIVSSSMLGEIAKAEGARYAETLTGFKWLVRAGEGLVFAYEEALGLCVNPGFVRDKDGIAAATLAAGLAAQLKKQGRTPLDVLDELAQRHGVHLTDQVSLRVTDLAVRGQLMAKVRETPPARLGGVDVTLEDLLPDADVVRLTGDGVRVVIRPSGTEPKLKAYLQVVDNDRGVAQERLTALRGDVEELLA
;
A
#
# COMPACT_ATOMS: atom_id res chain seq x y z
N MET A 1 1.90 -19.64 39.14
CA MET A 1 0.74 -20.56 39.11
C MET A 1 -0.58 -19.86 38.78
N THR A 2 -0.80 -18.59 39.14
CA THR A 2 -2.05 -17.86 38.83
C THR A 2 -2.12 -17.26 37.41
N SER A 3 -0.98 -16.91 36.80
CA SER A 3 -0.94 -16.40 35.42
C SER A 3 -1.22 -17.50 34.39
N ASP A 4 -0.67 -18.70 34.61
CA ASP A 4 -0.82 -19.87 33.74
C ASP A 4 -2.27 -20.38 33.71
N SER A 5 -2.97 -20.45 34.86
CA SER A 5 -4.40 -20.82 34.87
C SER A 5 -5.27 -19.81 34.11
N THR A 6 -4.98 -18.52 34.25
CA THR A 6 -5.73 -17.45 33.57
C THR A 6 -5.58 -17.52 32.05
N LEU A 7 -4.37 -17.82 31.56
CA LEU A 7 -4.06 -17.97 30.14
C LEU A 7 -4.77 -19.19 29.53
N ARG A 8 -4.76 -20.34 30.22
CA ARG A 8 -5.46 -21.56 29.76
C ARG A 8 -6.97 -21.40 29.75
N ASP A 9 -7.52 -20.72 30.74
CA ASP A 9 -8.95 -20.42 30.79
C ASP A 9 -9.34 -19.47 29.64
N ALA A 10 -8.48 -18.50 29.30
CA ALA A 10 -8.68 -17.62 28.15
C ALA A 10 -8.64 -18.41 26.82
N ALA A 11 -7.65 -19.29 26.65
CA ALA A 11 -7.56 -20.16 25.48
C ALA A 11 -8.78 -21.08 25.35
N SER A 12 -9.22 -21.72 26.44
CA SER A 12 -10.39 -22.60 26.44
C SER A 12 -11.68 -21.86 26.09
N ARG A 13 -11.87 -20.63 26.61
CA ARG A 13 -12.99 -19.77 26.24
C ARG A 13 -12.95 -19.39 24.76
N TRP A 14 -11.76 -19.05 24.23
CA TRP A 14 -11.60 -18.73 22.81
C TRP A 14 -11.95 -19.94 21.93
N ILE A 15 -11.39 -21.12 22.24
CA ILE A 15 -11.66 -22.37 21.51
C ILE A 15 -13.17 -22.66 21.47
N ALA A 16 -13.88 -22.48 22.60
CA ALA A 16 -15.32 -22.71 22.66
C ALA A 16 -16.14 -21.71 21.80
N ALA A 17 -15.62 -20.50 21.59
CA ALA A 17 -16.28 -19.42 20.86
C ALA A 17 -15.82 -19.28 19.39
N ASP A 18 -14.80 -20.04 18.97
CA ASP A 18 -14.26 -20.00 17.62
C ASP A 18 -15.13 -20.84 16.66
N PRO A 19 -15.75 -20.24 15.63
CA PRO A 19 -16.63 -20.96 14.71
C PRO A 19 -15.87 -21.87 13.75
N ASP A 20 -14.55 -21.71 13.59
CA ASP A 20 -13.75 -22.48 12.63
C ASP A 20 -13.14 -23.74 13.29
N PRO A 21 -13.48 -24.96 12.83
CA PRO A 21 -12.87 -26.19 13.34
C PRO A 21 -11.34 -26.25 13.19
N ALA A 22 -10.77 -25.62 12.15
CA ALA A 22 -9.34 -25.70 11.88
C ALA A 22 -8.53 -24.90 12.91
N THR A 23 -8.91 -23.65 13.17
CA THR A 23 -8.23 -22.80 14.16
C THR A 23 -8.52 -23.24 15.59
N ARG A 24 -9.67 -23.85 15.87
CA ARG A 24 -9.90 -24.55 17.14
C ARG A 24 -8.89 -25.67 17.36
N ALA A 25 -8.76 -26.58 16.40
CA ALA A 25 -7.82 -27.68 16.49
C ALA A 25 -6.37 -27.20 16.59
N GLU A 26 -6.01 -26.13 15.87
CA GLU A 26 -4.70 -25.49 15.99
C GLU A 26 -4.43 -25.00 17.42
N LEU A 27 -5.35 -24.22 18.00
CA LEU A 27 -5.16 -23.66 19.34
C LEU A 27 -5.24 -24.74 20.44
N GLU A 28 -6.07 -25.77 20.27
CA GLU A 28 -6.09 -26.95 21.14
C GLU A 28 -4.74 -27.67 21.16
N ALA A 29 -4.09 -27.82 19.99
CA ALA A 29 -2.78 -28.43 19.89
C ALA A 29 -1.67 -27.59 20.54
N VAL A 30 -1.72 -26.26 20.37
CA VAL A 30 -0.79 -25.34 21.05
C VAL A 30 -0.99 -25.40 22.57
N LEU A 31 -2.24 -25.34 23.03
CA LEU A 31 -2.60 -25.42 24.45
C LEU A 31 -2.13 -26.74 25.08
N ALA A 32 -2.32 -27.87 24.40
CA ALA A 32 -1.91 -29.19 24.90
C ALA A 32 -0.39 -29.32 25.06
N ARG A 33 0.40 -28.62 24.23
CA ARG A 33 1.87 -28.64 24.27
C ARG A 33 2.46 -27.70 25.32
N ALA A 34 1.76 -26.63 25.67
CA ALA A 34 2.26 -25.58 26.57
C ALA A 34 2.70 -26.10 27.95
N ASP A 35 2.21 -27.26 28.40
CA ASP A 35 2.56 -27.87 29.70
C ASP A 35 3.98 -28.41 29.76
N GLY A 36 4.59 -28.73 28.62
CA GLY A 36 5.90 -29.37 28.53
C GLY A 36 6.86 -28.73 27.54
N ASP A 37 6.43 -27.71 26.80
CA ASP A 37 7.20 -27.05 25.75
C ASP A 37 7.19 -25.52 25.96
N PRO A 38 8.30 -24.93 26.42
CA PRO A 38 8.41 -23.48 26.62
C PRO A 38 8.11 -22.66 25.37
N SER A 39 8.45 -23.16 24.18
CA SER A 39 8.17 -22.46 22.93
C SER A 39 6.67 -22.44 22.63
N ALA A 40 5.95 -23.53 22.93
CA ALA A 40 4.50 -23.58 22.80
C ALA A 40 3.80 -22.71 23.85
N ALA A 41 4.38 -22.58 25.05
CA ALA A 41 3.86 -21.67 26.08
C ALA A 41 4.02 -20.19 25.67
N GLU A 42 5.14 -19.82 25.05
CA GLU A 42 5.37 -18.48 24.49
C GLU A 42 4.43 -18.19 23.30
N ASP A 43 4.26 -19.15 22.38
CA ASP A 43 3.31 -19.03 21.26
C ASP A 43 1.86 -18.87 21.76
N LEU A 44 1.46 -19.65 22.76
CA LEU A 44 0.15 -19.49 23.40
C LEU A 44 0.00 -18.10 24.02
N ALA A 45 1.00 -17.65 24.77
CA ALA A 45 0.96 -16.33 25.41
C ALA A 45 0.84 -15.20 24.37
N ASP A 46 1.56 -15.28 23.25
CA ASP A 46 1.50 -14.30 22.16
C ASP A 46 0.13 -14.30 21.46
N ARG A 47 -0.42 -15.48 21.15
CA ARG A 47 -1.75 -15.60 20.53
C ARG A 47 -2.87 -15.01 21.38
N LEU A 48 -2.72 -15.09 22.70
CA LEU A 48 -3.69 -14.62 23.70
C LEU A 48 -3.33 -13.25 24.30
N ALA A 49 -2.29 -12.57 23.78
CA ALA A 49 -1.82 -11.29 24.32
C ALA A 49 -2.83 -10.14 24.16
N GLY A 50 -3.82 -10.29 23.27
CA GLY A 50 -4.86 -9.32 23.00
C GLY A 50 -5.47 -9.53 21.61
N PRO A 51 -6.54 -8.81 21.24
CA PRO A 51 -7.00 -8.76 19.86
C PRO A 51 -6.00 -8.01 18.97
N LEU A 52 -6.00 -8.31 17.66
CA LEU A 52 -5.40 -7.42 16.67
C LEU A 52 -6.07 -6.05 16.71
N GLU A 53 -5.28 -4.98 16.71
CA GLU A 53 -5.77 -3.60 16.62
C GLU A 53 -6.19 -3.27 15.17
N PHE A 54 -7.38 -2.71 14.98
CA PHE A 54 -7.91 -2.29 13.68
C PHE A 54 -7.12 -1.13 13.10
N GLY A 55 -6.80 -0.13 13.91
CA GLY A 55 -5.97 1.00 13.51
C GLY A 55 -6.41 1.69 12.19
N THR A 56 -5.51 2.48 11.62
CA THR A 56 -5.88 3.36 10.49
C THR A 56 -5.86 2.70 9.09
N ALA A 57 -5.39 1.45 9.00
CA ALA A 57 -5.32 0.68 7.75
C ALA A 57 -6.23 -0.56 7.78
N GLY A 58 -7.06 -0.69 8.83
CA GLY A 58 -7.77 -1.91 9.16
C GLY A 58 -6.83 -3.00 9.72
N LEU A 59 -7.33 -4.22 9.89
CA LEU A 59 -6.55 -5.28 10.54
C LEU A 59 -5.41 -5.80 9.68
N ARG A 60 -4.32 -6.17 10.35
CA ARG A 60 -3.22 -6.91 9.74
C ARG A 60 -2.56 -7.81 10.76
N GLY A 61 -2.23 -9.03 10.36
CA GLY A 61 -1.51 -9.95 11.23
C GLY A 61 -1.34 -11.34 10.61
N PRO A 62 -0.61 -12.23 11.30
CA PRO A 62 -0.40 -13.59 10.86
C PRO A 62 -1.73 -14.36 10.82
N VAL A 63 -1.91 -15.20 9.80
CA VAL A 63 -3.02 -16.15 9.70
C VAL A 63 -2.77 -17.28 10.70
N ARG A 64 -3.49 -17.24 11.83
CA ARG A 64 -3.31 -18.18 12.94
C ARG A 64 -4.49 -18.15 13.91
N ALA A 65 -4.67 -19.21 14.69
CA ALA A 65 -5.64 -19.23 15.77
C ALA A 65 -5.30 -18.29 16.93
N GLY A 66 -6.34 -17.76 17.58
CA GLY A 66 -6.27 -16.85 18.73
C GLY A 66 -6.68 -15.41 18.38
N PRO A 67 -6.97 -14.56 19.38
CA PRO A 67 -7.37 -13.17 19.17
C PRO A 67 -6.27 -12.31 18.52
N ASN A 68 -4.99 -12.63 18.72
CA ASN A 68 -3.85 -11.92 18.13
C ASN A 68 -3.44 -12.50 16.76
N GLY A 69 -4.41 -12.82 15.92
CA GLY A 69 -4.20 -13.44 14.60
C GLY A 69 -5.37 -13.25 13.66
N MET A 70 -5.09 -13.22 12.36
CA MET A 70 -6.14 -13.21 11.34
C MET A 70 -6.77 -14.61 11.26
N ASN A 71 -8.05 -14.71 11.62
CA ASN A 71 -8.85 -15.92 11.51
C ASN A 71 -10.34 -15.55 11.37
N VAL A 72 -11.18 -16.56 11.12
CA VAL A 72 -12.62 -16.35 10.91
C VAL A 72 -13.29 -15.73 12.13
N ALA A 73 -12.91 -16.09 13.36
CA ALA A 73 -13.47 -15.51 14.57
C ALA A 73 -13.19 -14.00 14.68
N VAL A 74 -11.94 -13.59 14.45
CA VAL A 74 -11.54 -12.18 14.45
C VAL A 74 -12.25 -11.42 13.34
N VAL A 75 -12.24 -11.91 12.10
CA VAL A 75 -12.94 -11.26 10.96
C VAL A 75 -14.44 -11.15 11.20
N THR A 76 -15.06 -12.16 11.81
CA THR A 76 -16.50 -12.14 12.16
C THR A 76 -16.81 -11.03 13.15
N ARG A 77 -16.03 -10.91 14.23
CA ARG A 77 -16.21 -9.84 15.23
C ARG A 77 -15.91 -8.45 14.65
N THR A 78 -14.84 -8.34 13.86
CA THR A 78 -14.49 -7.10 13.18
C THR A 78 -15.59 -6.62 12.26
N THR A 79 -16.14 -7.53 11.45
CA THR A 79 -17.23 -7.20 10.54
C THR A 79 -18.50 -6.80 11.29
N ALA A 80 -18.80 -7.44 12.42
CA ALA A 80 -19.92 -7.03 13.28
C ALA A 80 -19.74 -5.60 13.84
N GLY A 81 -18.53 -5.26 14.28
CA GLY A 81 -18.20 -3.90 14.72
C GLY A 81 -18.34 -2.87 13.59
N VAL A 82 -17.88 -3.20 12.37
CA VAL A 82 -18.05 -2.36 11.18
C VAL A 82 -19.54 -2.18 10.82
N ALA A 83 -20.34 -3.25 10.89
CA ALA A 83 -21.78 -3.20 10.62
C ALA A 83 -22.52 -2.29 11.62
N GLU A 84 -22.17 -2.37 12.91
CA GLU A 84 -22.71 -1.50 13.95
C GLU A 84 -22.29 -0.04 13.71
N TRP A 85 -21.02 0.20 13.41
CA TRP A 85 -20.51 1.54 13.10
C TRP A 85 -21.23 2.15 11.88
N LEU A 86 -21.39 1.40 10.79
CA LEU A 86 -22.15 1.85 9.61
C LEU A 86 -23.61 2.17 9.96
N THR A 87 -24.25 1.32 10.75
CA THR A 87 -25.64 1.52 11.20
C THR A 87 -25.78 2.78 12.03
N ALA A 88 -24.87 3.00 12.99
CA ALA A 88 -24.83 4.20 13.83
C ALA A 88 -24.63 5.49 13.02
N HIS A 89 -23.97 5.40 11.86
CA HIS A 89 -23.76 6.50 10.91
C HIS A 89 -24.90 6.65 9.88
N GLY A 90 -26.02 5.95 10.07
CA GLY A 90 -27.21 6.09 9.23
C GLY A 90 -27.14 5.32 7.90
N HIS A 91 -26.25 4.34 7.79
CA HIS A 91 -26.08 3.51 6.60
C HIS A 91 -26.74 2.13 6.71
N ALA A 92 -27.70 1.96 7.62
CA ALA A 92 -28.45 0.71 7.76
C ALA A 92 -29.08 0.29 6.41
N GLY A 93 -28.85 -0.96 6.00
CA GLY A 93 -29.36 -1.50 4.74
C GLY A 93 -28.69 -0.97 3.47
N ALA A 94 -27.65 -0.15 3.59
CA ALA A 94 -26.92 0.37 2.45
C ALA A 94 -26.02 -0.70 1.80
N LEU A 95 -25.49 -0.37 0.63
CA LEU A 95 -24.62 -1.26 -0.14
C LEU A 95 -23.19 -1.29 0.41
N VAL A 96 -22.65 -2.49 0.63
CA VAL A 96 -21.24 -2.74 0.93
C VAL A 96 -20.65 -3.69 -0.11
N VAL A 97 -19.45 -3.39 -0.60
CA VAL A 97 -18.72 -4.24 -1.55
C VAL A 97 -17.59 -4.99 -0.84
N VAL A 98 -17.44 -6.28 -1.10
CA VAL A 98 -16.40 -7.12 -0.52
C VAL A 98 -15.55 -7.73 -1.63
N GLY A 99 -14.24 -7.57 -1.52
CA GLY A 99 -13.24 -8.15 -2.40
C GLY A 99 -12.14 -8.85 -1.60
N ARG A 100 -11.25 -9.53 -2.32
CA ARG A 100 -10.12 -10.23 -1.71
C ARG A 100 -8.97 -10.42 -2.68
N ASP A 101 -7.79 -10.68 -2.13
CA ASP A 101 -6.67 -11.25 -2.84
C ASP A 101 -6.65 -12.80 -2.76
N ALA A 102 -5.51 -13.41 -3.10
CA ALA A 102 -5.31 -14.85 -3.14
C ALA A 102 -4.55 -15.43 -1.92
N ARG A 103 -4.32 -14.65 -0.85
CA ARG A 103 -3.60 -15.13 0.36
C ARG A 103 -4.34 -16.25 1.08
N HIS A 104 -3.59 -16.97 1.93
CA HIS A 104 -4.17 -17.96 2.84
C HIS A 104 -5.29 -17.33 3.67
N GLY A 105 -6.44 -18.02 3.75
CA GLY A 105 -7.62 -17.56 4.47
C GLY A 105 -8.47 -16.49 3.75
N SER A 106 -8.00 -15.84 2.68
CA SER A 106 -8.72 -14.72 2.05
C SER A 106 -10.14 -15.07 1.60
N GLU A 107 -10.36 -16.28 1.07
CA GLU A 107 -11.69 -16.77 0.69
C GLU A 107 -12.62 -16.93 1.90
N ALA A 108 -12.14 -17.57 2.97
CA ALA A 108 -12.91 -17.81 4.18
C ALA A 108 -13.26 -16.49 4.90
N PHE A 109 -12.31 -15.55 4.92
CA PHE A 109 -12.50 -14.23 5.53
C PHE A 109 -13.50 -13.39 4.74
N ALA A 110 -13.39 -13.34 3.40
CA ALA A 110 -14.34 -12.62 2.56
C ALA A 110 -15.76 -13.20 2.69
N THR A 111 -15.88 -14.53 2.76
CA THR A 111 -17.16 -15.22 3.00
C THR A 111 -17.75 -14.82 4.35
N ALA A 112 -16.96 -14.90 5.43
CA ALA A 112 -17.43 -14.52 6.76
C ALA A 112 -17.85 -13.05 6.81
N THR A 113 -17.08 -12.15 6.20
CA THR A 113 -17.43 -10.73 6.09
C THR A 113 -18.77 -10.53 5.37
N ALA A 114 -18.95 -11.16 4.20
CA ALA A 114 -20.18 -11.03 3.45
C ALA A 114 -21.40 -11.56 4.22
N GLU A 115 -21.25 -12.69 4.91
CA GLU A 115 -22.34 -13.31 5.67
C GLU A 115 -22.75 -12.53 6.91
N VAL A 116 -21.79 -11.92 7.62
CA VAL A 116 -22.08 -11.07 8.78
C VAL A 116 -22.82 -9.80 8.34
N LEU A 117 -22.36 -9.13 7.27
CA LEU A 117 -23.02 -7.94 6.73
C LEU A 117 -24.44 -8.26 6.23
N THR A 118 -24.60 -9.39 5.55
CA THR A 118 -25.91 -9.86 5.06
C THR A 118 -26.86 -10.11 6.24
N ALA A 119 -26.39 -10.79 7.30
CA ALA A 119 -27.19 -11.04 8.49
C ALA A 119 -27.53 -9.75 9.28
N ALA A 120 -26.64 -8.76 9.23
CA ALA A 120 -26.88 -7.42 9.77
C ALA A 120 -27.83 -6.57 8.89
N GLY A 121 -28.25 -7.09 7.73
CA GLY A 121 -29.27 -6.48 6.87
C GLY A 121 -28.74 -5.52 5.81
N PHE A 122 -27.44 -5.49 5.55
CA PHE A 122 -26.85 -4.71 4.45
C PHE A 122 -27.12 -5.35 3.09
N ASP A 123 -27.17 -4.53 2.03
CA ASP A 123 -27.03 -5.01 0.66
C ASP A 123 -25.55 -5.32 0.42
N VAL A 124 -25.22 -6.57 0.11
CA VAL A 124 -23.82 -7.03 0.03
C VAL A 124 -23.51 -7.52 -1.37
N LYS A 125 -22.45 -6.96 -1.95
CA LYS A 125 -21.90 -7.41 -3.22
C LYS A 125 -20.50 -7.95 -3.05
N VAL A 126 -20.23 -9.11 -3.63
CA VAL A 126 -18.93 -9.79 -3.54
C VAL A 126 -18.37 -9.99 -4.94
N PHE A 127 -17.07 -9.80 -5.11
CA PHE A 127 -16.41 -10.13 -6.38
C PHE A 127 -16.40 -11.64 -6.65
N PRO A 128 -16.51 -12.08 -7.92
CA PRO A 128 -16.63 -13.50 -8.26
C PRO A 128 -15.36 -14.32 -7.97
N ARG A 129 -14.22 -13.64 -7.77
CA ARG A 129 -12.88 -14.22 -7.70
C ARG A 129 -11.90 -13.21 -7.07
N PRO A 130 -10.65 -13.57 -6.75
CA PRO A 130 -9.68 -12.58 -6.30
C PRO A 130 -9.44 -11.53 -7.40
N LEU A 131 -9.46 -10.26 -7.01
CA LEU A 131 -9.26 -9.12 -7.91
C LEU A 131 -8.40 -8.04 -7.22
N PRO A 132 -7.67 -7.23 -7.99
CA PRO A 132 -6.87 -6.13 -7.47
C PRO A 132 -7.66 -5.18 -6.57
N THR A 133 -6.99 -4.65 -5.54
CA THR A 133 -7.50 -3.60 -4.66
C THR A 133 -8.08 -2.38 -5.41
N PRO A 134 -7.46 -1.85 -6.50
CA PRO A 134 -8.06 -0.75 -7.25
C PRO A 134 -9.44 -1.08 -7.85
N VAL A 135 -9.76 -2.35 -8.14
CA VAL A 135 -11.10 -2.72 -8.63
C VAL A 135 -12.15 -2.57 -7.52
N LEU A 136 -11.79 -2.83 -6.25
CA LEU A 136 -12.65 -2.56 -5.10
C LEU A 136 -12.90 -1.06 -4.94
N ALA A 137 -11.83 -0.26 -4.92
CA ALA A 137 -11.93 1.19 -4.78
C ALA A 137 -12.80 1.80 -5.89
N PHE A 138 -12.63 1.32 -7.14
CA PHE A 138 -13.49 1.67 -8.26
C PHE A 138 -14.96 1.26 -8.03
N ALA A 139 -15.20 0.03 -7.57
CA ALA A 139 -16.54 -0.49 -7.35
C ALA A 139 -17.32 0.31 -6.31
N VAL A 140 -16.67 0.76 -5.23
CA VAL A 140 -17.30 1.58 -4.19
C VAL A 140 -17.88 2.86 -4.79
N GLY A 141 -17.05 3.64 -5.50
CA GLY A 141 -17.50 4.88 -6.15
C GLY A 141 -18.52 4.62 -7.25
N ARG A 142 -18.32 3.57 -8.07
CA ARG A 142 -19.18 3.26 -9.21
C ARG A 142 -20.57 2.79 -8.83
N LEU A 143 -20.70 2.06 -7.72
CA LEU A 143 -21.98 1.53 -7.26
C LEU A 143 -22.65 2.44 -6.22
N GLY A 144 -21.97 3.47 -5.72
CA GLY A 144 -22.45 4.29 -4.61
C GLY A 144 -22.52 3.51 -3.31
N ALA A 145 -21.59 2.57 -3.10
CA ALA A 145 -21.50 1.80 -1.87
C ALA A 145 -21.07 2.71 -0.71
N VAL A 146 -21.56 2.44 0.49
CA VAL A 146 -21.17 3.20 1.70
C VAL A 146 -19.83 2.72 2.27
N ALA A 147 -19.41 1.50 1.91
CA ALA A 147 -18.15 0.93 2.29
C ALA A 147 -17.65 -0.10 1.28
N GLY A 148 -16.34 -0.28 1.24
CA GLY A 148 -15.67 -1.39 0.57
C GLY A 148 -14.74 -2.12 1.55
N ILE A 149 -14.70 -3.44 1.51
CA ILE A 149 -13.80 -4.25 2.34
C ILE A 149 -12.92 -5.10 1.42
N GLN A 150 -11.60 -4.89 1.48
CA GLN A 150 -10.63 -5.73 0.76
C GLN A 150 -9.92 -6.63 1.75
N ILE A 151 -10.07 -7.95 1.60
CA ILE A 151 -9.26 -8.91 2.34
C ILE A 151 -7.91 -9.05 1.65
N THR A 152 -6.88 -8.45 2.23
CA THR A 152 -5.51 -8.50 1.73
C THR A 152 -4.53 -7.97 2.78
N ALA A 153 -3.32 -8.51 2.77
CA ALA A 153 -2.16 -7.88 3.40
C ALA A 153 -1.17 -7.31 2.39
N SER A 154 -1.59 -6.94 1.17
CA SER A 154 -0.75 -6.30 0.14
C SER A 154 0.59 -7.03 -0.02
N HIS A 155 1.72 -6.39 0.26
CA HIS A 155 3.07 -6.94 0.11
C HIS A 155 3.65 -7.62 1.36
N ASN A 156 2.87 -7.81 2.44
CA ASN A 156 3.37 -8.45 3.66
C ASN A 156 3.85 -9.89 3.43
N PRO A 157 4.59 -10.49 4.39
CA PRO A 157 5.03 -11.87 4.30
C PRO A 157 3.90 -12.87 3.99
N PRO A 158 4.21 -14.06 3.45
CA PRO A 158 3.20 -15.08 3.10
C PRO A 158 2.25 -15.45 4.24
N ALA A 159 2.76 -15.48 5.47
CA ALA A 159 2.00 -15.85 6.66
C ALA A 159 0.95 -14.80 7.08
N ASP A 160 1.01 -13.58 6.55
CA ASP A 160 0.10 -12.49 6.94
C ASP A 160 -1.12 -12.40 6.02
N ASN A 161 -2.24 -11.96 6.60
CA ASN A 161 -3.40 -11.47 5.87
C ASN A 161 -3.93 -10.18 6.54
N GLY A 162 -4.97 -9.58 5.97
CA GLY A 162 -5.48 -8.30 6.46
C GLY A 162 -6.89 -7.99 5.98
N TYR A 163 -7.43 -6.92 6.52
CA TYR A 163 -8.78 -6.43 6.30
C TYR A 163 -8.68 -4.91 6.10
N LYS A 164 -8.77 -4.42 4.86
CA LYS A 164 -8.78 -2.99 4.56
C LYS A 164 -10.23 -2.49 4.46
N LEU A 165 -10.53 -1.35 5.08
CA LEU A 165 -11.84 -0.71 5.00
C LEU A 165 -11.78 0.62 4.23
N TYR A 166 -12.67 0.76 3.27
CA TYR A 166 -12.90 1.94 2.43
C TYR A 166 -14.23 2.57 2.82
N ASP A 167 -14.28 3.90 2.86
CA ASP A 167 -15.51 4.65 3.08
C ASP A 167 -16.26 4.93 1.76
N ALA A 168 -17.40 5.63 1.84
CA ALA A 168 -18.23 5.96 0.69
C ALA A 168 -17.53 6.80 -0.40
N THR A 169 -16.36 7.38 -0.11
CA THR A 169 -15.57 8.11 -1.12
C THR A 169 -14.75 7.18 -2.01
N GLY A 170 -14.66 5.88 -1.67
CA GLY A 170 -13.76 4.93 -2.33
C GLY A 170 -12.30 5.06 -1.90
N GLY A 171 -12.01 5.89 -0.89
CA GLY A 171 -10.72 5.95 -0.21
C GLY A 171 -10.73 5.20 1.11
N GLN A 172 -9.56 4.83 1.62
CA GLN A 172 -9.44 4.23 2.95
C GLN A 172 -9.95 5.18 4.04
N ILE A 173 -10.48 4.63 5.11
CA ILE A 173 -10.99 5.38 6.27
C ILE A 173 -9.92 6.31 6.88
N VAL A 174 -10.38 7.33 7.60
CA VAL A 174 -9.52 8.29 8.32
C VAL A 174 -10.04 8.47 9.75
N PRO A 175 -9.20 8.93 10.70
CA PRO A 175 -9.67 9.30 12.03
C PRO A 175 -10.81 10.33 11.98
N PRO A 176 -11.79 10.25 12.89
CA PRO A 176 -11.86 9.38 14.08
C PRO A 176 -12.50 7.99 13.84
N SER A 177 -12.85 7.64 12.60
CA SER A 177 -13.65 6.43 12.30
C SER A 177 -12.96 5.13 12.73
N ASP A 178 -11.63 5.05 12.61
CA ASP A 178 -10.84 3.91 13.09
C ASP A 178 -11.04 3.63 14.58
N GLY A 179 -10.97 4.66 15.42
CA GLY A 179 -11.18 4.51 16.86
C GLY A 179 -12.63 4.22 17.25
N GLU A 180 -13.60 4.68 16.46
CA GLU A 180 -15.02 4.33 16.64
C GLU A 180 -15.29 2.87 16.28
N ILE A 181 -14.70 2.40 15.18
CA ILE A 181 -14.80 1.00 14.74
C ILE A 181 -14.12 0.11 15.77
N GLU A 182 -12.91 0.43 16.25
CA GLU A 182 -12.22 -0.34 17.30
C GLU A 182 -13.14 -0.56 18.50
N ARG A 183 -13.76 0.50 19.03
CA ARG A 183 -14.71 0.41 20.15
C ARG A 183 -15.93 -0.46 19.82
N ALA A 184 -16.44 -0.39 18.59
CA ALA A 184 -17.53 -1.24 18.14
C ALA A 184 -17.12 -2.72 18.04
N ILE A 185 -15.88 -3.01 17.66
CA ILE A 185 -15.31 -4.36 17.63
C ILE A 185 -15.12 -4.91 19.06
N GLU A 186 -14.62 -4.08 19.98
CA GLU A 186 -14.51 -4.42 21.39
C GLU A 186 -15.86 -4.77 22.01
N ALA A 187 -16.91 -4.02 21.66
CA ALA A 187 -18.29 -4.24 22.11
C ALA A 187 -19.00 -5.40 21.39
N ALA A 188 -18.47 -5.88 20.27
CA ALA A 188 -19.08 -6.96 19.50
C ALA A 188 -19.15 -8.26 20.33
N PRO A 189 -20.22 -9.07 20.17
CA PRO A 189 -20.35 -10.33 20.90
C PRO A 189 -19.26 -11.34 20.50
N SER A 190 -19.26 -12.49 21.15
CA SER A 190 -18.35 -13.58 20.76
C SER A 190 -18.63 -14.01 19.32
N ALA A 191 -17.61 -14.49 18.60
CA ALA A 191 -17.76 -14.86 17.20
C ALA A 191 -18.85 -15.94 16.97
N ALA A 192 -19.03 -16.85 17.94
CA ALA A 192 -20.09 -17.86 17.91
C ALA A 192 -21.51 -17.27 18.01
N ASP A 193 -21.65 -16.07 18.58
CA ASP A 193 -22.93 -15.39 18.79
C ASP A 193 -23.23 -14.33 17.72
N VAL A 194 -22.27 -14.02 16.83
CA VAL A 194 -22.49 -13.10 15.70
C VAL A 194 -23.28 -13.83 14.61
N PRO A 195 -24.48 -13.34 14.22
CA PRO A 195 -25.25 -13.94 13.15
C PRO A 195 -24.51 -13.90 11.80
N ARG A 196 -24.63 -14.99 11.04
CA ARG A 196 -24.10 -15.13 9.67
C ARG A 196 -25.19 -15.69 8.78
N ALA A 197 -25.37 -15.10 7.60
CA ALA A 197 -26.35 -15.54 6.63
C ALA A 197 -25.78 -15.42 5.23
N ALA A 198 -25.91 -16.47 4.42
CA ALA A 198 -25.64 -16.37 2.99
C ALA A 198 -26.67 -15.44 2.32
N GLY A 199 -26.31 -14.84 1.19
CA GLY A 199 -27.22 -13.98 0.43
C GLY A 199 -26.58 -12.85 -0.35
N ALA A 200 -25.26 -12.67 -0.24
CA ALA A 200 -24.55 -11.66 -1.02
C ALA A 200 -24.66 -11.90 -2.54
N GLU A 201 -24.85 -10.82 -3.30
CA GLU A 201 -24.90 -10.83 -4.76
C GLU A 201 -23.47 -10.87 -5.32
N ILE A 202 -23.22 -11.71 -6.32
CA ILE A 202 -21.94 -11.70 -7.04
C ILE A 202 -21.97 -10.54 -8.05
N VAL A 203 -20.97 -9.66 -8.01
CA VAL A 203 -20.81 -8.56 -8.98
C VAL A 203 -19.45 -8.62 -9.66
N ASP A 204 -19.41 -8.51 -10.98
CA ASP A 204 -18.17 -8.34 -11.75
C ASP A 204 -18.16 -6.96 -12.41
N LEU A 205 -17.22 -6.11 -12.02
CA LEU A 205 -17.02 -4.77 -12.55
C LEU A 205 -15.71 -4.62 -13.31
N LEU A 206 -14.98 -5.73 -13.52
CA LEU A 206 -13.65 -5.67 -14.13
C LEU A 206 -13.71 -5.01 -15.51
N ASP A 207 -14.64 -5.40 -16.38
CA ASP A 207 -14.71 -4.82 -17.72
C ASP A 207 -14.96 -3.30 -17.72
N ARG A 208 -15.79 -2.81 -16.79
CA ARG A 208 -16.05 -1.37 -16.64
C ARG A 208 -14.84 -0.63 -16.09
N TYR A 209 -14.12 -1.24 -15.16
CA TYR A 209 -12.86 -0.71 -14.65
C TYR A 209 -11.82 -0.60 -15.79
N LEU A 210 -11.69 -1.66 -16.60
CA LEU A 210 -10.76 -1.68 -17.74
C LEU A 210 -11.13 -0.65 -18.82
N ASP A 211 -12.42 -0.39 -19.04
CA ASP A 211 -12.89 0.68 -19.93
C ASP A 211 -12.40 2.04 -19.46
N GLU A 212 -12.50 2.35 -18.16
CA GLU A 212 -11.98 3.61 -17.58
C GLU A 212 -10.46 3.70 -17.70
N VAL A 213 -9.73 2.61 -17.41
CA VAL A 213 -8.26 2.55 -17.58
C VAL A 213 -7.85 2.84 -19.03
N ALA A 214 -8.61 2.36 -20.01
CA ALA A 214 -8.33 2.60 -21.42
C ALA A 214 -8.59 4.06 -21.87
N THR A 215 -9.30 4.87 -21.06
CA THR A 215 -9.51 6.30 -21.31
C THR A 215 -8.36 7.19 -20.85
N LEU A 216 -7.38 6.64 -20.13
CA LEU A 216 -6.19 7.37 -19.71
C LEU A 216 -5.49 8.02 -20.91
N PRO A 217 -4.71 9.09 -20.71
CA PRO A 217 -4.02 9.78 -21.80
C PRO A 217 -2.79 8.99 -22.27
N LEU A 218 -3.01 7.84 -22.93
CA LEU A 218 -1.98 6.92 -23.41
C LEU A 218 -1.29 7.40 -24.71
N GLY A 219 -1.77 8.51 -25.28
CA GLY A 219 -1.53 9.00 -26.64
C GLY A 219 -1.76 7.97 -27.74
N SER A 220 -1.10 8.12 -28.89
CA SER A 220 -1.40 7.34 -30.11
C SER A 220 -0.52 6.11 -30.33
N GLU A 221 0.66 6.06 -29.72
CA GLU A 221 1.62 4.98 -29.96
C GLU A 221 1.31 3.74 -29.11
N ARG A 222 1.45 2.55 -29.71
CA ARG A 222 1.21 1.25 -29.04
C ARG A 222 2.38 0.25 -29.17
N ALA A 223 3.39 0.61 -29.94
CA ALA A 223 4.57 -0.23 -30.13
C ALA A 223 5.50 -0.08 -28.93
N VAL A 224 5.33 -0.96 -27.94
CA VAL A 224 6.17 -1.08 -26.75
C VAL A 224 6.17 -2.52 -26.29
N ARG A 225 7.36 -3.06 -26.00
CA ARG A 225 7.53 -4.38 -25.39
C ARG A 225 7.68 -4.21 -23.89
N VAL A 226 6.83 -4.90 -23.14
CA VAL A 226 6.81 -4.81 -21.68
C VAL A 226 7.08 -6.18 -21.08
N ALA A 227 8.07 -6.26 -20.19
CA ALA A 227 8.21 -7.38 -19.27
C ALA A 227 7.48 -7.04 -17.97
N ALA A 228 6.70 -7.97 -17.41
CA ALA A 228 5.97 -7.70 -16.17
C ALA A 228 5.90 -8.89 -15.22
N THR A 229 5.76 -8.60 -13.93
CA THR A 229 5.45 -9.58 -12.89
C THR A 229 4.36 -9.06 -11.97
N ALA A 230 3.52 -9.97 -11.48
CA ALA A 230 2.58 -9.69 -10.41
C ALA A 230 3.03 -10.25 -9.05
N LEU A 231 4.27 -10.79 -8.96
CA LEU A 231 4.83 -11.39 -7.75
C LEU A 231 3.90 -12.41 -7.08
N HIS A 232 3.32 -13.33 -7.86
CA HIS A 232 2.30 -14.31 -7.40
C HIS A 232 1.01 -13.67 -6.88
N GLY A 233 0.77 -12.42 -7.23
CA GLY A 233 -0.42 -11.65 -6.92
C GLY A 233 -1.55 -11.79 -7.91
N VAL A 234 -2.62 -11.06 -7.65
CA VAL A 234 -3.87 -11.08 -8.43
C VAL A 234 -3.87 -10.11 -9.62
N GLY A 235 -2.76 -9.41 -9.84
CA GLY A 235 -2.63 -8.37 -10.87
C GLY A 235 -2.40 -8.86 -12.29
N ALA A 236 -1.84 -10.06 -12.50
CA ALA A 236 -1.34 -10.51 -13.81
C ALA A 236 -2.40 -10.53 -14.92
N ASP A 237 -3.54 -11.18 -14.66
CA ASP A 237 -4.62 -11.29 -15.65
C ASP A 237 -5.32 -9.94 -15.89
N THR A 238 -5.44 -9.14 -14.84
CA THR A 238 -6.01 -7.78 -14.93
C THR A 238 -5.10 -6.86 -15.74
N LEU A 239 -3.78 -6.95 -15.55
CA LEU A 239 -2.79 -6.18 -16.32
C LEU A 239 -2.84 -6.57 -17.79
N ARG A 240 -2.88 -7.88 -18.10
CA ARG A 240 -3.04 -8.38 -19.48
C ARG A 240 -4.30 -7.81 -20.13
N ALA A 241 -5.44 -7.90 -19.44
CA ALA A 241 -6.71 -7.40 -19.97
C ALA A 241 -6.71 -5.86 -20.15
N ALA A 242 -6.07 -5.11 -19.25
CA ALA A 242 -5.90 -3.66 -19.38
C ALA A 242 -5.04 -3.31 -20.60
N PHE A 243 -3.94 -4.03 -20.81
CA PHE A 243 -3.05 -3.82 -21.95
C PHE A 243 -3.74 -4.15 -23.26
N GLU A 244 -4.45 -5.27 -23.34
CA GLU A 244 -5.24 -5.66 -24.50
C GLU A 244 -6.32 -4.61 -24.82
N ARG A 245 -7.08 -4.15 -23.81
CA ARG A 245 -8.10 -3.10 -23.96
C ARG A 245 -7.49 -1.78 -24.45
N ALA A 246 -6.31 -1.43 -23.96
CA ALA A 246 -5.57 -0.25 -24.36
C ALA A 246 -4.86 -0.40 -25.72
N GLY A 247 -4.73 -1.62 -26.26
CA GLY A 247 -4.07 -1.91 -27.54
C GLY A 247 -2.57 -2.22 -27.46
N PHE A 248 -2.02 -2.44 -26.27
CA PHE A 248 -0.66 -2.95 -26.09
C PHE A 248 -0.66 -4.48 -26.18
N THR A 249 0.13 -5.03 -27.09
CA THR A 249 0.07 -6.47 -27.44
C THR A 249 1.37 -7.24 -27.20
N ASP A 250 2.48 -6.54 -26.94
CA ASP A 250 3.81 -7.15 -26.70
C ASP A 250 4.11 -7.18 -25.20
N LEU A 251 3.31 -7.96 -24.46
CA LEU A 251 3.43 -8.15 -23.00
C LEU A 251 4.00 -9.54 -22.69
N HIS A 252 5.11 -9.58 -21.97
CA HIS A 252 5.75 -10.79 -21.48
C HIS A 252 5.64 -10.85 -19.96
N LEU A 253 5.02 -11.91 -19.43
CA LEU A 253 4.92 -12.12 -17.99
C LEU A 253 6.01 -13.06 -17.49
N VAL A 254 6.52 -12.80 -16.29
CA VAL A 254 7.37 -13.76 -15.56
C VAL A 254 6.55 -15.01 -15.28
N GLY A 255 6.77 -16.07 -16.07
CA GLY A 255 5.96 -17.28 -16.02
C GLY A 255 5.90 -17.94 -14.64
N ALA A 256 7.00 -17.89 -13.88
CA ALA A 256 7.05 -18.42 -12.52
C ALA A 256 6.25 -17.61 -11.49
N GLN A 257 5.85 -16.38 -11.79
CA GLN A 257 5.19 -15.44 -10.86
C GLN A 257 3.82 -14.94 -11.36
N THR A 258 3.29 -15.52 -12.44
CA THR A 258 2.05 -15.05 -13.09
C THR A 258 0.77 -15.60 -12.46
N THR A 259 0.82 -16.79 -11.85
CA THR A 259 -0.36 -17.42 -11.24
C THR A 259 -0.39 -16.98 -9.77
N PRO A 260 -1.56 -16.58 -9.23
CA PRO A 260 -1.64 -16.26 -7.82
C PRO A 260 -1.24 -17.46 -6.95
N ASP A 261 -0.29 -17.25 -6.03
CA ASP A 261 0.22 -18.27 -5.11
C ASP A 261 0.43 -17.65 -3.72
N PRO A 262 -0.32 -18.07 -2.68
CA PRO A 262 -0.23 -17.49 -1.35
C PRO A 262 1.10 -17.77 -0.62
N ASP A 263 1.90 -18.73 -1.10
CA ASP A 263 3.21 -19.06 -0.50
C ASP A 263 4.35 -18.23 -1.10
N PHE A 264 4.09 -17.49 -2.19
CA PHE A 264 5.07 -16.64 -2.87
C PHE A 264 6.43 -17.34 -3.15
N PRO A 265 6.46 -18.55 -3.75
CA PRO A 265 7.58 -19.49 -3.65
C PRO A 265 8.93 -19.03 -4.24
N THR A 266 8.94 -17.92 -4.99
CA THR A 266 10.15 -17.36 -5.61
C THR A 266 10.71 -16.15 -4.87
N VAL A 267 10.01 -15.61 -3.87
CA VAL A 267 10.41 -14.40 -3.15
C VAL A 267 10.21 -14.58 -1.65
N SER A 268 11.12 -14.05 -0.84
CA SER A 268 10.97 -14.06 0.63
C SER A 268 9.93 -13.05 1.10
N PHE A 269 9.78 -11.95 0.35
CA PHE A 269 8.87 -10.85 0.67
C PHE A 269 8.36 -10.26 -0.67
N PRO A 270 7.05 -10.29 -0.94
CA PRO A 270 6.50 -9.92 -2.23
C PRO A 270 6.31 -8.40 -2.37
N ASN A 271 7.38 -7.63 -2.15
CA ASN A 271 7.42 -6.19 -2.38
C ASN A 271 8.46 -5.87 -3.47
N PRO A 272 8.08 -5.15 -4.55
CA PRO A 272 9.04 -4.78 -5.60
C PRO A 272 10.27 -3.99 -5.13
N GLU A 273 10.22 -3.34 -3.96
CA GLU A 273 11.36 -2.62 -3.37
C GLU A 273 12.39 -3.55 -2.70
N GLU A 274 12.04 -4.80 -2.41
CA GLU A 274 12.92 -5.71 -1.68
C GLU A 274 13.98 -6.32 -2.61
N PRO A 275 15.25 -6.39 -2.17
CA PRO A 275 16.30 -7.06 -2.91
C PRO A 275 15.90 -8.50 -3.30
N GLY A 276 16.09 -8.85 -4.57
CA GLY A 276 15.75 -10.17 -5.10
C GLY A 276 14.32 -10.34 -5.59
N ALA A 277 13.38 -9.47 -5.20
CA ALA A 277 11.97 -9.61 -5.59
C ALA A 277 11.76 -9.44 -7.11
N THR A 278 12.57 -8.60 -7.75
CA THR A 278 12.46 -8.24 -9.18
C THR A 278 13.51 -8.90 -10.08
N ASP A 279 14.36 -9.79 -9.55
CA ASP A 279 15.45 -10.41 -10.33
C ASP A 279 14.93 -11.18 -11.56
N LEU A 280 13.86 -11.97 -11.39
CA LEU A 280 13.22 -12.69 -12.50
C LEU A 280 12.60 -11.75 -13.53
N LEU A 281 12.10 -10.59 -13.10
CA LEU A 281 11.56 -9.57 -13.99
C LEU A 281 12.68 -8.93 -14.83
N LEU A 282 13.78 -8.52 -14.20
CA LEU A 282 14.88 -7.87 -14.90
C LEU A 282 15.60 -8.85 -15.84
N ALA A 283 15.72 -10.13 -15.46
CA ALA A 283 16.20 -11.19 -16.34
C ALA A 283 15.29 -11.33 -17.58
N LEU A 284 13.97 -11.44 -17.38
CA LEU A 284 13.01 -11.49 -18.48
C LEU A 284 13.10 -10.25 -19.37
N ALA A 285 13.18 -9.05 -18.79
CA ALA A 285 13.26 -7.79 -19.51
C ALA A 285 14.51 -7.73 -20.42
N SER A 286 15.63 -8.24 -19.94
CA SER A 286 16.85 -8.42 -20.73
C SER A 286 16.66 -9.44 -21.85
N ASP A 287 16.14 -10.62 -21.54
CA ASP A 287 15.98 -11.74 -22.48
C ASP A 287 15.07 -11.42 -23.67
N VAL A 288 13.99 -10.66 -23.43
CA VAL A 288 13.04 -10.28 -24.47
C VAL A 288 13.37 -8.94 -25.12
N ASP A 289 14.46 -8.26 -24.72
CA ASP A 289 14.76 -6.88 -25.14
C ASP A 289 13.56 -5.94 -24.93
N ALA A 290 13.05 -5.92 -23.70
CA ALA A 290 11.93 -5.07 -23.33
C ALA A 290 12.29 -3.57 -23.39
N ASP A 291 11.28 -2.74 -23.57
CA ASP A 291 11.40 -1.28 -23.47
C ASP A 291 11.12 -0.79 -22.04
N LEU A 292 10.33 -1.55 -21.28
CA LEU A 292 9.91 -1.24 -19.92
C LEU A 292 9.71 -2.55 -19.13
N ALA A 293 10.14 -2.54 -17.87
CA ALA A 293 9.84 -3.58 -16.89
C ALA A 293 8.80 -3.08 -15.89
N ILE A 294 7.85 -3.91 -15.47
CA ILE A 294 6.79 -3.56 -14.53
C ILE A 294 6.66 -4.62 -13.44
N ALA A 295 6.67 -4.20 -12.17
CA ALA A 295 6.33 -5.08 -11.05
C ALA A 295 5.11 -4.54 -10.30
N LEU A 296 4.12 -5.39 -10.10
CA LEU A 296 2.97 -5.13 -9.23
C LEU A 296 3.13 -5.92 -7.94
N ASP A 297 2.68 -5.34 -6.82
CA ASP A 297 2.58 -6.07 -5.56
C ASP A 297 1.35 -7.01 -5.56
N PRO A 298 1.18 -7.90 -4.55
CA PRO A 298 0.21 -8.98 -4.63
C PRO A 298 -1.25 -8.58 -4.81
N ASP A 299 -1.66 -7.42 -4.29
CA ASP A 299 -2.99 -6.85 -4.47
C ASP A 299 -3.06 -5.76 -5.56
N ALA A 300 -1.95 -5.53 -6.24
CA ALA A 300 -1.77 -4.66 -7.41
C ALA A 300 -2.24 -3.21 -7.19
N ASP A 301 -2.10 -2.71 -5.97
CA ASP A 301 -2.25 -1.29 -5.68
C ASP A 301 -0.95 -0.51 -5.93
N ARG A 302 0.22 -1.17 -5.92
CA ARG A 302 1.53 -0.58 -6.25
C ARG A 302 2.02 -0.93 -7.64
N CYS A 303 2.84 -0.04 -8.21
CA CYS A 303 3.50 -0.27 -9.48
C CYS A 303 4.95 0.26 -9.43
N ALA A 304 5.90 -0.64 -9.61
CA ALA A 304 7.30 -0.30 -9.82
C ALA A 304 7.66 -0.41 -11.30
N LEU A 305 8.44 0.55 -11.79
CA LEU A 305 8.94 0.56 -13.15
C LEU A 305 10.43 0.23 -13.17
N GLY A 306 10.84 -0.59 -14.13
CA GLY A 306 12.25 -0.87 -14.42
C GLY A 306 12.62 -0.40 -15.81
N VAL A 307 13.86 0.06 -15.96
CA VAL A 307 14.39 0.65 -17.18
C VAL A 307 15.76 0.09 -17.51
N ARG A 308 16.10 0.13 -18.80
CA ARG A 308 17.42 -0.24 -19.29
C ARG A 308 18.35 0.97 -19.25
N GLU A 309 19.48 0.81 -18.59
CA GLU A 309 20.56 1.78 -18.49
C GLU A 309 21.33 1.92 -19.81
N ARG A 310 22.13 2.98 -19.91
CA ARG A 310 22.97 3.26 -21.09
C ARG A 310 24.05 2.20 -21.34
N ASP A 311 24.49 1.51 -20.28
CA ASP A 311 25.43 0.39 -20.37
C ASP A 311 24.76 -0.96 -20.71
N GLY A 312 23.43 -0.96 -20.88
CA GLY A 312 22.61 -2.12 -21.18
C GLY A 312 22.15 -2.91 -19.95
N SER A 313 22.61 -2.55 -18.75
CA SER A 313 22.10 -3.15 -17.51
C SER A 313 20.66 -2.71 -17.24
N TRP A 314 19.94 -3.45 -16.40
CA TRP A 314 18.58 -3.11 -16.00
C TRP A 314 18.56 -2.73 -14.52
N ARG A 315 17.74 -1.73 -14.19
CA ARG A 315 17.42 -1.40 -12.79
C ARG A 315 15.96 -1.05 -12.61
N MET A 316 15.49 -1.19 -11.38
CA MET A 316 14.23 -0.57 -10.96
C MET A 316 14.44 0.94 -10.72
N LEU A 317 13.44 1.73 -11.10
CA LEU A 317 13.29 3.12 -10.69
C LEU A 317 12.86 3.17 -9.23
N ARG A 318 13.34 4.17 -8.49
CA ARG A 318 12.77 4.49 -7.17
C ARG A 318 11.32 4.97 -7.34
N GLY A 319 10.50 4.85 -6.30
CA GLY A 319 9.13 5.33 -6.36
C GLY A 319 9.04 6.84 -6.59
N ASP A 320 10.00 7.62 -6.10
CA ASP A 320 10.10 9.04 -6.45
C ASP A 320 10.41 9.29 -7.92
N GLU A 321 11.32 8.52 -8.53
CA GLU A 321 11.60 8.64 -9.97
C GLU A 321 10.36 8.28 -10.79
N THR A 322 9.65 7.22 -10.40
CA THR A 322 8.38 6.81 -11.04
C THR A 322 7.31 7.89 -10.88
N GLY A 323 7.17 8.43 -9.66
CA GLY A 323 6.18 9.44 -9.30
C GLY A 323 6.36 10.74 -10.07
N VAL A 324 7.59 11.27 -10.15
CA VAL A 324 7.86 12.52 -10.89
C VAL A 324 7.73 12.32 -12.40
N LEU A 325 8.13 11.16 -12.92
CA LEU A 325 8.01 10.81 -14.33
C LEU A 325 6.54 10.80 -14.76
N LEU A 326 5.70 10.02 -14.04
CA LEU A 326 4.29 9.91 -14.37
C LEU A 326 3.51 11.19 -14.02
N GLY A 327 3.87 11.88 -12.94
CA GLY A 327 3.24 13.15 -12.56
C GLY A 327 3.49 14.27 -13.56
N SER A 328 4.73 14.40 -14.07
CA SER A 328 5.06 15.31 -15.16
C SER A 328 4.26 14.98 -16.42
N TYR A 329 4.15 13.69 -16.76
CA TYR A 329 3.37 13.25 -17.91
C TYR A 329 1.89 13.58 -17.77
N VAL A 330 1.25 13.21 -16.66
CA VAL A 330 -0.17 13.51 -16.41
C VAL A 330 -0.43 15.00 -16.52
N LEU A 331 0.38 15.85 -15.86
CA LEU A 331 0.24 17.30 -15.94
C LEU A 331 0.31 17.84 -17.38
N SER A 332 1.20 17.28 -18.20
CA SER A 332 1.34 17.67 -19.61
C SER A 332 0.12 17.30 -20.49
N THR A 333 -0.72 16.38 -20.01
CA THR A 333 -1.90 15.89 -20.73
C THR A 333 -3.22 16.51 -20.25
N VAL A 334 -3.20 17.26 -19.14
CA VAL A 334 -4.40 17.92 -18.60
C VAL A 334 -4.89 19.00 -19.57
N ASP A 335 -6.16 18.93 -19.96
CA ASP A 335 -6.82 20.01 -20.68
C ASP A 335 -7.09 21.19 -19.74
N ARG A 336 -6.21 22.20 -19.80
CA ARG A 336 -6.30 23.42 -19.00
C ARG A 336 -7.50 24.31 -19.34
N THR A 337 -8.22 24.04 -20.43
CA THR A 337 -9.49 24.74 -20.71
C THR A 337 -10.66 24.16 -19.90
N VAL A 338 -10.58 22.87 -19.55
CA VAL A 338 -11.57 22.16 -18.73
C VAL A 338 -11.21 22.23 -17.24
N LEU A 339 -9.93 22.03 -16.92
CA LEU A 339 -9.39 22.11 -15.55
C LEU A 339 -8.24 23.12 -15.53
N PRO A 340 -8.53 24.43 -15.33
CA PRO A 340 -7.51 25.48 -15.39
C PRO A 340 -6.42 25.34 -14.33
N ASP A 341 -6.80 24.80 -13.17
CA ASP A 341 -5.97 24.77 -11.98
C ASP A 341 -5.90 23.35 -11.38
N PRO A 342 -5.23 22.41 -12.07
CA PRO A 342 -5.07 21.04 -11.61
C PRO A 342 -4.20 21.00 -10.36
N LEU A 343 -4.46 20.01 -9.52
CA LEU A 343 -3.71 19.72 -8.30
C LEU A 343 -2.96 18.41 -8.48
N VAL A 344 -1.69 18.40 -8.08
CA VAL A 344 -0.94 17.17 -7.83
C VAL A 344 -0.52 17.09 -6.37
N ALA A 345 -0.32 15.88 -5.85
CA ALA A 345 0.02 15.72 -4.45
C ALA A 345 1.05 14.63 -4.18
N THR A 346 1.83 14.80 -3.12
CA THR A 346 2.71 13.76 -2.58
C THR A 346 2.62 13.68 -1.07
N THR A 347 3.21 12.64 -0.49
CA THR A 347 3.40 12.61 0.95
C THR A 347 4.62 13.44 1.36
N ILE A 348 4.66 13.87 2.62
CA ILE A 348 5.76 14.64 3.23
C ILE A 348 7.12 13.96 3.16
N VAL A 349 7.14 12.64 2.98
CA VAL A 349 8.37 11.83 2.89
C VAL A 349 8.81 11.56 1.44
N SER A 350 7.98 11.90 0.45
CA SER A 350 8.27 11.74 -0.97
C SER A 350 9.01 12.98 -1.53
N SER A 351 9.74 12.82 -2.63
CA SER A 351 10.56 13.86 -3.26
C SER A 351 9.80 15.17 -3.50
N SER A 352 10.47 16.30 -3.23
CA SER A 352 9.92 17.63 -3.52
C SER A 352 9.87 17.99 -5.01
N MET A 353 10.47 17.18 -5.90
CA MET A 353 10.57 17.50 -7.33
C MET A 353 9.20 17.67 -8.00
N LEU A 354 8.16 16.91 -7.60
CA LEU A 354 6.82 17.10 -8.15
C LEU A 354 6.24 18.49 -7.84
N GLY A 355 6.58 19.06 -6.68
CA GLY A 355 6.20 20.44 -6.33
C GLY A 355 6.86 21.48 -7.25
N GLU A 356 8.13 21.29 -7.59
CA GLU A 356 8.84 22.17 -8.53
C GLU A 356 8.31 22.03 -9.97
N ILE A 357 7.95 20.81 -10.39
CA ILE A 357 7.27 20.56 -11.67
C ILE A 357 5.92 21.27 -11.71
N ALA A 358 5.09 21.07 -10.68
CA ALA A 358 3.76 21.71 -10.60
C ALA A 358 3.87 23.23 -10.69
N LYS A 359 4.80 23.84 -9.95
CA LYS A 359 5.05 25.28 -9.98
C LYS A 359 5.46 25.77 -11.36
N ALA A 360 6.35 25.06 -12.05
CA ALA A 360 6.79 25.42 -13.40
C ALA A 360 5.66 25.32 -14.43
N GLU A 361 4.76 24.33 -14.27
CA GLU A 361 3.60 24.09 -15.13
C GLU A 361 2.37 24.92 -14.71
N GLY A 362 2.49 25.82 -13.73
CA GLY A 362 1.36 26.61 -13.22
C GLY A 362 0.21 25.74 -12.68
N ALA A 363 0.52 24.64 -12.00
CA ALA A 363 -0.40 23.76 -11.30
C ALA A 363 -0.26 23.94 -9.78
N ARG A 364 -1.29 23.54 -9.03
CA ARG A 364 -1.21 23.43 -7.57
C ARG A 364 -0.47 22.17 -7.15
N TYR A 365 0.19 22.27 -6.00
CA TYR A 365 0.83 21.16 -5.31
C TYR A 365 0.33 21.09 -3.87
N ALA A 366 0.06 19.88 -3.39
CA ALA A 366 -0.23 19.62 -1.99
C ALA A 366 0.73 18.56 -1.42
N GLU A 367 1.28 18.84 -0.25
CA GLU A 367 2.02 17.88 0.56
C GLU A 367 1.09 17.36 1.67
N THR A 368 1.03 16.05 1.87
CA THR A 368 0.16 15.40 2.86
C THR A 368 0.96 14.51 3.82
N LEU A 369 0.36 14.12 4.95
CA LEU A 369 0.98 13.11 5.82
C LEU A 369 1.11 11.75 5.10
N THR A 370 2.03 10.90 5.54
CA THR A 370 2.19 9.55 4.99
C THR A 370 0.88 8.76 5.05
N GLY A 371 0.56 8.08 3.94
CA GLY A 371 -0.63 7.24 3.79
C GLY A 371 -1.58 7.77 2.73
N PHE A 372 -1.89 6.91 1.76
CA PHE A 372 -2.69 7.27 0.58
C PHE A 372 -4.10 7.82 0.87
N LYS A 373 -4.66 7.49 2.05
CA LYS A 373 -5.91 8.08 2.55
C LYS A 373 -5.89 9.61 2.58
N TRP A 374 -4.74 10.23 2.82
CA TRP A 374 -4.59 11.69 2.81
C TRP A 374 -4.41 12.24 1.40
N LEU A 375 -3.67 11.53 0.55
CA LEU A 375 -3.40 11.95 -0.83
C LEU A 375 -4.68 12.14 -1.64
N VAL A 376 -5.61 11.20 -1.56
CA VAL A 376 -6.88 11.25 -2.30
C VAL A 376 -7.85 12.29 -1.75
N ARG A 377 -7.50 12.89 -0.60
CA ARG A 377 -8.21 13.99 0.07
C ARG A 377 -7.42 15.31 0.00
N ALA A 378 -6.35 15.39 -0.79
CA ALA A 378 -5.48 16.56 -0.87
C ALA A 378 -6.20 17.83 -1.37
N GLY A 379 -7.26 17.67 -2.17
CA GLY A 379 -8.12 18.79 -2.57
C GLY A 379 -8.86 18.57 -3.88
N GLU A 380 -9.74 19.52 -4.22
CA GLU A 380 -10.43 19.53 -5.51
C GLU A 380 -9.47 19.72 -6.68
N GLY A 381 -9.81 19.13 -7.83
CA GLY A 381 -8.99 19.18 -9.03
C GLY A 381 -7.73 18.31 -8.98
N LEU A 382 -7.63 17.38 -8.02
CA LEU A 382 -6.55 16.40 -7.98
C LEU A 382 -6.55 15.60 -9.29
N VAL A 383 -5.40 15.53 -9.97
CA VAL A 383 -5.21 14.75 -11.20
C VAL A 383 -4.19 13.64 -11.05
N PHE A 384 -3.25 13.79 -10.11
CA PHE A 384 -2.20 12.82 -9.85
C PHE A 384 -1.75 12.90 -8.40
N ALA A 385 -1.55 11.75 -7.77
CA ALA A 385 -0.93 11.68 -6.46
C ALA A 385 -0.01 10.46 -6.36
N TYR A 386 1.09 10.59 -5.62
CA TYR A 386 1.95 9.44 -5.35
C TYR A 386 2.59 9.46 -3.96
N GLU A 387 2.95 8.28 -3.47
CA GLU A 387 3.86 8.09 -2.34
C GLU A 387 5.11 7.34 -2.81
N GLU A 388 6.25 7.64 -2.20
CA GLU A 388 7.58 7.12 -2.53
C GLU A 388 7.66 5.58 -2.47
N ALA A 389 6.77 4.97 -1.68
CA ALA A 389 6.61 3.52 -1.55
C ALA A 389 5.79 2.90 -2.71
N LEU A 390 6.00 3.40 -3.94
CA LEU A 390 5.42 2.89 -5.20
C LEU A 390 3.89 2.99 -5.33
N GLY A 391 3.24 3.78 -4.48
CA GLY A 391 1.80 4.00 -4.55
C GLY A 391 1.46 5.16 -5.48
N LEU A 392 0.67 4.91 -6.53
CA LEU A 392 0.36 5.90 -7.57
C LEU A 392 -1.14 5.96 -7.82
N CYS A 393 -1.74 7.15 -7.81
CA CYS A 393 -3.08 7.40 -8.32
C CYS A 393 -2.95 8.30 -9.54
N VAL A 394 -3.10 7.70 -10.72
CA VAL A 394 -2.94 8.39 -12.01
C VAL A 394 -4.23 9.04 -12.51
N ASN A 395 -5.37 8.71 -11.91
CA ASN A 395 -6.65 9.34 -12.19
C ASN A 395 -7.63 9.14 -10.99
N PRO A 396 -7.73 10.14 -10.08
CA PRO A 396 -8.61 10.08 -8.92
C PRO A 396 -10.10 10.24 -9.27
N GLY A 397 -10.43 10.43 -10.56
CA GLY A 397 -11.80 10.53 -11.05
C GLY A 397 -12.57 9.20 -10.98
N PHE A 398 -11.88 8.05 -11.04
CA PHE A 398 -12.52 6.74 -10.94
C PHE A 398 -11.94 5.82 -9.86
N VAL A 399 -10.66 5.98 -9.47
CA VAL A 399 -10.08 5.26 -8.32
C VAL A 399 -9.46 6.26 -7.34
N ARG A 400 -10.02 6.34 -6.13
CA ARG A 400 -9.50 7.13 -5.01
C ARG A 400 -8.66 6.28 -4.05
N ASP A 401 -7.76 5.49 -4.61
CA ASP A 401 -6.63 4.86 -3.91
C ASP A 401 -5.47 4.70 -4.91
N LYS A 402 -4.42 3.99 -4.52
CA LYS A 402 -3.36 3.57 -5.43
C LYS A 402 -3.93 2.59 -6.45
N ASP A 403 -3.44 2.70 -7.68
CA ASP A 403 -3.85 1.85 -8.79
C ASP A 403 -2.62 1.46 -9.62
N GLY A 404 -2.07 0.28 -9.32
CA GLY A 404 -0.91 -0.23 -10.03
C GLY A 404 -1.20 -0.62 -11.48
N ILE A 405 -2.43 -1.04 -11.80
CA ILE A 405 -2.85 -1.44 -13.15
C ILE A 405 -2.97 -0.20 -14.05
N ALA A 406 -3.64 0.84 -13.56
CA ALA A 406 -3.76 2.11 -14.27
C ALA A 406 -2.39 2.77 -14.46
N ALA A 407 -1.54 2.77 -13.42
CA ALA A 407 -0.18 3.29 -13.49
C ALA A 407 0.69 2.52 -14.50
N ALA A 408 0.63 1.19 -14.52
CA ALA A 408 1.32 0.36 -15.49
C ALA A 408 0.88 0.64 -16.94
N THR A 409 -0.43 0.80 -17.15
CA THR A 409 -1.00 1.11 -18.47
C THR A 409 -0.58 2.49 -18.95
N LEU A 410 -0.60 3.50 -18.08
CA LEU A 410 -0.10 4.85 -18.37
C LEU A 410 1.39 4.83 -18.71
N ALA A 411 2.19 4.11 -17.93
CA ALA A 411 3.63 3.98 -18.15
C ALA A 411 3.95 3.31 -19.50
N ALA A 412 3.19 2.31 -19.92
CA ALA A 412 3.32 1.71 -21.25
C ALA A 412 3.03 2.72 -22.37
N GLY A 413 1.99 3.56 -22.21
CA GLY A 413 1.68 4.65 -23.15
C GLY A 413 2.81 5.67 -23.27
N LEU A 414 3.35 6.12 -22.14
CA LEU A 414 4.52 7.00 -22.10
C LEU A 414 5.74 6.35 -22.78
N ALA A 415 6.06 5.11 -22.42
CA ALA A 415 7.20 4.38 -22.99
C ALA A 415 7.06 4.20 -24.52
N ALA A 416 5.86 3.90 -25.03
CA ALA A 416 5.61 3.80 -26.47
C ALA A 416 5.88 5.12 -27.21
N GLN A 417 5.46 6.24 -26.63
CA GLN A 417 5.71 7.57 -27.20
C GLN A 417 7.19 7.94 -27.20
N LEU A 418 7.89 7.67 -26.09
CA LEU A 418 9.32 7.93 -25.98
C LEU A 418 10.10 7.06 -26.97
N LYS A 419 9.76 5.77 -27.08
CA LYS A 419 10.36 4.86 -28.07
C LYS A 419 10.21 5.38 -29.50
N LYS A 420 9.02 5.89 -29.86
CA LYS A 420 8.78 6.50 -31.18
C LYS A 420 9.69 7.71 -31.44
N GLN A 421 10.06 8.44 -30.39
CA GLN A 421 10.96 9.59 -30.43
C GLN A 421 12.45 9.20 -30.35
N GLY A 422 12.78 7.92 -30.21
CA GLY A 422 14.15 7.45 -29.97
C GLY A 422 14.67 7.81 -28.58
N ARG A 423 13.77 7.99 -27.60
CA ARG A 423 14.05 8.37 -26.21
C ARG A 423 13.62 7.26 -25.25
N THR A 424 14.07 7.39 -24.02
CA THR A 424 13.78 6.49 -22.89
C THR A 424 13.21 7.28 -21.70
N PRO A 425 12.61 6.60 -20.71
CA PRO A 425 12.24 7.25 -19.45
C PRO A 425 13.41 7.96 -18.75
N LEU A 426 14.63 7.43 -18.88
CA LEU A 426 15.84 8.04 -18.32
C LEU A 426 16.14 9.41 -18.94
N ASP A 427 15.88 9.60 -20.24
CA ASP A 427 16.07 10.90 -20.89
C ASP A 427 15.10 11.95 -20.34
N VAL A 428 13.88 11.54 -19.97
CA VAL A 428 12.91 12.44 -19.33
C VAL A 428 13.34 12.78 -17.90
N LEU A 429 13.82 11.80 -17.14
CA LEU A 429 14.35 12.04 -15.79
C LEU A 429 15.57 12.98 -15.81
N ASP A 430 16.47 12.83 -16.77
CA ASP A 430 17.60 13.74 -16.96
C ASP A 430 17.13 15.17 -17.30
N GLU A 431 16.12 15.31 -18.15
CA GLU A 431 15.52 16.63 -18.46
C GLU A 431 14.85 17.28 -17.25
N LEU A 432 14.11 16.51 -16.45
CA LEU A 432 13.50 17.00 -15.21
C LEU A 432 14.58 17.45 -14.22
N ALA A 433 15.65 16.68 -14.09
CA ALA A 433 16.78 17.03 -13.24
C ALA A 433 17.49 18.31 -13.70
N GLN A 434 17.65 18.52 -15.01
CA GLN A 434 18.22 19.76 -15.55
C GLN A 434 17.34 20.99 -15.31
N ARG A 435 16.01 20.83 -15.36
CA ARG A 435 15.07 21.94 -15.19
C ARG A 435 14.78 22.30 -13.73
N HIS A 436 14.74 21.30 -12.85
CA HIS A 436 14.24 21.43 -11.48
C HIS A 436 15.28 21.10 -10.40
N GLY A 437 16.53 20.87 -10.81
CA GLY A 437 17.60 20.34 -9.96
C GLY A 437 17.55 18.82 -9.85
N VAL A 438 18.66 18.22 -9.44
CA VAL A 438 18.77 16.79 -9.12
C VAL A 438 18.21 16.57 -7.71
N HIS A 439 17.12 15.81 -7.59
CA HIS A 439 16.57 15.40 -6.30
C HIS A 439 16.91 13.92 -6.08
N LEU A 440 17.87 13.64 -5.21
CA LEU A 440 18.20 12.28 -4.81
C LEU A 440 17.51 11.97 -3.49
N THR A 441 16.81 10.85 -3.41
CA THR A 441 16.14 10.39 -2.19
C THR A 441 16.67 9.05 -1.72
N ASP A 442 16.62 8.83 -0.41
CA ASP A 442 17.00 7.57 0.20
C ASP A 442 16.31 7.35 1.55
N GLN A 443 16.47 6.17 2.14
CA GLN A 443 15.88 5.88 3.45
C GLN A 443 16.83 5.13 4.39
N VAL A 444 16.73 5.45 5.68
CA VAL A 444 17.30 4.69 6.79
C VAL A 444 16.14 4.08 7.58
N SER A 445 16.12 2.76 7.75
CA SER A 445 15.10 2.08 8.51
C SER A 445 15.72 1.29 9.66
N LEU A 446 15.45 1.75 10.89
CA LEU A 446 15.86 1.07 12.11
C LEU A 446 14.75 0.13 12.56
N ARG A 447 15.01 -1.19 12.50
CA ARG A 447 14.13 -2.19 13.11
C ARG A 447 14.39 -2.26 14.60
N VAL A 448 13.34 -2.18 15.41
CA VAL A 448 13.41 -2.31 16.87
C VAL A 448 12.66 -3.55 17.33
N THR A 449 13.09 -4.13 18.44
CA THR A 449 12.32 -5.18 19.15
C THR A 449 11.47 -4.59 20.27
N ASP A 450 11.95 -3.50 20.89
CA ASP A 450 11.22 -2.74 21.90
C ASP A 450 10.65 -1.46 21.29
N LEU A 451 9.32 -1.34 21.26
CA LEU A 451 8.62 -0.20 20.70
C LEU A 451 8.90 1.11 21.46
N ALA A 452 9.31 1.04 22.74
CA ALA A 452 9.67 2.21 23.55
C ALA A 452 10.93 2.90 23.00
N VAL A 453 11.83 2.17 22.36
CA VAL A 453 13.04 2.73 21.72
C VAL A 453 12.68 3.77 20.67
N ARG A 454 11.59 3.56 19.90
CA ARG A 454 11.13 4.54 18.90
C ARG A 454 10.75 5.87 19.56
N GLY A 455 10.00 5.80 20.66
CA GLY A 455 9.57 6.98 21.41
C GLY A 455 10.75 7.72 22.04
N GLN A 456 11.72 6.98 22.57
CA GLN A 456 12.95 7.55 23.13
C GLN A 456 13.80 8.24 22.07
N LEU A 457 13.99 7.63 20.88
CA LEU A 457 14.73 8.24 19.78
C LEU A 457 14.03 9.48 19.23
N MET A 458 12.71 9.43 19.03
CA MET A 458 11.93 10.59 18.62
C MET A 458 12.01 11.73 19.65
N ALA A 459 11.93 11.41 20.94
CA ALA A 459 12.13 12.39 22.01
C ALA A 459 13.55 12.99 22.00
N LYS A 460 14.59 12.15 21.85
CA LYS A 460 16.00 12.58 21.74
C LYS A 460 16.20 13.58 20.61
N VAL A 461 15.65 13.31 19.41
CA VAL A 461 15.74 14.22 18.26
C VAL A 461 15.04 15.55 18.53
N ARG A 462 13.90 15.54 19.24
CA ARG A 462 13.17 16.78 19.61
C ARG A 462 13.90 17.60 20.66
N GLU A 463 14.44 16.94 21.69
CA GLU A 463 15.12 17.60 22.81
C GLU A 463 16.49 18.14 22.43
N THR A 464 17.23 17.39 21.60
CA THR A 464 18.58 17.75 21.16
C THR A 464 18.70 17.55 19.64
N PRO A 465 18.06 18.41 18.83
CA PRO A 465 18.14 18.30 17.38
C PRO A 465 19.58 18.52 16.89
N PRO A 466 20.03 17.79 15.86
CA PRO A 466 21.34 18.05 15.27
C PRO A 466 21.36 19.46 14.68
N ALA A 467 22.43 20.22 14.95
CA ALA A 467 22.61 21.54 14.34
C ALA A 467 23.01 21.44 12.85
N ARG A 468 23.62 20.31 12.47
CA ARG A 468 24.11 20.05 11.11
C ARG A 468 23.86 18.62 10.68
N LEU A 469 23.53 18.42 9.41
CA LEU A 469 23.43 17.13 8.73
C LEU A 469 23.92 17.27 7.30
N GLY A 470 24.64 16.27 6.77
CA GLY A 470 25.19 16.31 5.42
C GLY A 470 26.10 17.51 5.16
N GLY A 471 26.76 18.02 6.21
CA GLY A 471 27.63 19.19 6.14
C GLY A 471 26.93 20.55 6.07
N VAL A 472 25.60 20.64 6.17
CA VAL A 472 24.85 21.91 6.19
C VAL A 472 24.15 22.14 7.52
N ASP A 473 23.88 23.41 7.87
CA ASP A 473 23.05 23.75 9.02
C ASP A 473 21.60 23.33 8.75
N VAL A 474 20.94 22.74 9.74
CA VAL A 474 19.54 22.30 9.63
C VAL A 474 18.68 22.87 10.75
N THR A 475 17.40 23.07 10.46
CA THR A 475 16.37 23.47 11.44
C THR A 475 15.36 22.34 11.60
N LEU A 476 14.91 22.12 12.84
CA LEU A 476 13.85 21.17 13.15
C LEU A 476 12.48 21.85 13.13
N GLU A 477 11.54 21.18 12.50
CA GLU A 477 10.11 21.40 12.59
C GLU A 477 9.47 20.15 13.20
N ASP A 478 8.73 20.31 14.29
CA ASP A 478 7.97 19.23 14.93
C ASP A 478 6.50 19.37 14.54
N LEU A 479 5.90 18.28 14.05
CA LEU A 479 4.51 18.26 13.59
C LEU A 479 3.53 17.83 14.68
N LEU A 480 3.98 17.69 15.92
CA LEU A 480 3.08 17.48 17.05
C LEU A 480 2.18 18.71 17.31
N PRO A 481 0.94 18.51 17.77
CA PRO A 481 0.31 17.23 18.11
C PRO A 481 -0.32 16.50 16.91
N ASP A 482 -0.28 17.08 15.71
CA ASP A 482 -1.02 16.59 14.54
C ASP A 482 -0.43 15.27 14.00
N ALA A 483 0.89 15.09 14.05
CA ALA A 483 1.55 13.86 13.68
C ALA A 483 2.87 13.65 14.45
N ASP A 484 3.19 12.39 14.79
CA ASP A 484 4.50 12.04 15.36
C ASP A 484 5.58 11.98 14.27
N VAL A 485 5.92 13.15 13.74
CA VAL A 485 6.84 13.37 12.64
C VAL A 485 7.72 14.57 12.97
N VAL A 486 9.02 14.45 12.71
CA VAL A 486 9.95 15.60 12.74
C VAL A 486 10.57 15.79 11.36
N ARG A 487 10.69 17.04 10.92
CA ARG A 487 11.31 17.43 9.66
C ARG A 487 12.52 18.31 9.93
N LEU A 488 13.69 17.87 9.49
CA LEU A 488 14.95 18.61 9.54
C LEU A 488 15.25 19.13 8.14
N THR A 489 15.38 20.46 7.98
CA THR A 489 15.61 21.08 6.67
C THR A 489 16.82 22.01 6.71
N GLY A 490 17.65 21.93 5.68
CA GLY A 490 18.79 22.82 5.43
C GLY A 490 18.94 23.11 3.94
N ASP A 491 19.98 23.86 3.56
CA ASP A 491 20.24 24.17 2.15
C ASP A 491 20.35 22.89 1.32
N GLY A 492 19.36 22.63 0.46
CA GLY A 492 19.29 21.41 -0.36
C GLY A 492 19.21 20.10 0.43
N VAL A 493 18.95 20.10 1.74
CA VAL A 493 18.84 18.89 2.58
C VAL A 493 17.47 18.85 3.24
N ARG A 494 16.82 17.68 3.19
CA ARG A 494 15.60 17.42 3.96
C ARG A 494 15.67 16.01 4.53
N VAL A 495 15.40 15.88 5.84
CA VAL A 495 15.25 14.61 6.54
C VAL A 495 13.93 14.60 7.26
N VAL A 496 13.11 13.57 7.04
CA VAL A 496 11.83 13.39 7.74
C VAL A 496 11.91 12.09 8.55
N ILE A 497 11.73 12.18 9.87
CA ILE A 497 11.81 11.02 10.77
C ILE A 497 10.44 10.74 11.37
N ARG A 498 10.01 9.49 11.32
CA ARG A 498 8.74 9.05 11.87
C ARG A 498 8.72 7.56 12.28
N PRO A 499 7.94 7.17 13.30
CA PRO A 499 7.65 5.77 13.57
C PRO A 499 6.85 5.14 12.42
N SER A 500 7.16 3.88 12.09
CA SER A 500 6.32 3.09 11.20
C SER A 500 5.00 2.73 11.89
N GLY A 501 3.89 2.88 11.16
CA GLY A 501 2.56 2.56 11.66
C GLY A 501 2.19 1.07 11.56
N THR A 502 2.89 0.31 10.71
CA THR A 502 2.55 -1.10 10.40
C THR A 502 3.65 -2.08 10.81
N GLU A 503 4.82 -1.58 11.21
CA GLU A 503 5.99 -2.39 11.52
C GLU A 503 6.72 -1.83 12.74
N PRO A 504 7.45 -2.65 13.51
CA PRO A 504 8.27 -2.19 14.64
C PRO A 504 9.56 -1.54 14.12
N LYS A 505 9.41 -0.42 13.40
CA LYS A 505 10.50 0.33 12.75
C LYS A 505 10.40 1.82 13.06
N LEU A 506 11.55 2.49 13.13
CA LEU A 506 11.67 3.94 12.97
C LEU A 506 12.27 4.20 11.58
N LYS A 507 11.70 5.13 10.81
CA LYS A 507 12.15 5.44 9.46
C LYS A 507 12.59 6.89 9.36
N ALA A 508 13.73 7.13 8.72
CA ALA A 508 14.18 8.44 8.28
C ALA A 508 14.28 8.47 6.76
N TYR A 509 13.62 9.46 6.16
CA TYR A 509 13.57 9.68 4.72
C TYR A 509 14.47 10.84 4.38
N LEU A 510 15.40 10.62 3.47
CA LEU A 510 16.48 11.53 3.13
C LEU A 510 16.22 12.11 1.75
N GLN A 511 16.47 13.40 1.59
CA GLN A 511 16.53 14.05 0.30
C GLN A 511 17.70 15.03 0.24
N VAL A 512 18.40 14.99 -0.90
CA VAL A 512 19.34 16.02 -1.31
C VAL A 512 18.88 16.64 -2.63
N VAL A 513 18.94 17.97 -2.71
CA VAL A 513 18.72 18.76 -3.93
C VAL A 513 19.99 19.52 -4.26
N ASP A 514 20.50 19.30 -5.48
CA ASP A 514 21.67 20.01 -6.02
C ASP A 514 21.53 20.17 -7.54
N ASN A 515 22.30 21.06 -8.16
CA ASN A 515 22.35 21.18 -9.62
C ASN A 515 23.31 20.17 -10.26
N ASP A 516 24.27 19.65 -9.49
CA ASP A 516 25.20 18.63 -9.96
C ASP A 516 24.90 17.26 -9.32
N ARG A 517 24.74 16.22 -10.15
CA ARG A 517 24.39 14.88 -9.69
C ARG A 517 25.52 14.24 -8.86
N GLY A 518 26.78 14.49 -9.19
CA GLY A 518 27.92 13.98 -8.45
C GLY A 518 27.98 14.58 -7.05
N VAL A 519 27.82 15.90 -6.96
CA VAL A 519 27.75 16.62 -5.67
C VAL A 519 26.53 16.16 -4.87
N ALA A 520 25.36 16.02 -5.49
CA ALA A 520 24.16 15.50 -4.81
C ALA A 520 24.42 14.11 -4.21
N GLN A 521 25.12 13.23 -4.93
CA GLN A 521 25.42 11.87 -4.49
C GLN A 521 26.40 11.83 -3.30
N GLU A 522 27.44 12.66 -3.34
CA GLU A 522 28.38 12.81 -2.22
C GLU A 522 27.67 13.33 -0.97
N ARG A 523 26.83 14.38 -1.14
CA ARG A 523 26.03 14.96 -0.06
C ARG A 523 25.01 13.97 0.51
N LEU A 524 24.35 13.17 -0.32
CA LEU A 524 23.41 12.14 0.13
C LEU A 524 24.13 11.05 0.94
N THR A 525 25.34 10.67 0.52
CA THR A 525 26.17 9.69 1.23
C THR A 525 26.57 10.21 2.61
N ALA A 526 27.00 11.47 2.71
CA ALA A 526 27.30 12.12 3.99
C ALA A 526 26.04 12.24 4.87
N LEU A 527 24.92 12.67 4.30
CA LEU A 527 23.63 12.79 5.00
C LEU A 527 23.17 11.45 5.57
N ARG A 528 23.31 10.37 4.81
CA ARG A 528 22.99 9.01 5.26
C ARG A 528 23.84 8.61 6.47
N GLY A 529 25.15 8.84 6.43
CA GLY A 529 26.05 8.54 7.54
C GLY A 529 25.67 9.29 8.82
N ASP A 530 25.40 10.60 8.72
CA ASP A 530 25.00 11.42 9.86
C ASP A 530 23.65 10.96 10.46
N VAL A 531 22.70 10.55 9.62
CA VAL A 531 21.39 10.06 10.09
C VAL A 531 21.50 8.66 10.71
N GLU A 532 22.35 7.79 10.18
CA GLU A 532 22.64 6.49 10.80
C GLU A 532 23.27 6.67 12.18
N GLU A 533 24.17 7.63 12.36
CA GLU A 533 24.73 7.99 13.67
C GLU A 533 23.69 8.62 14.61
N LEU A 534 22.80 9.47 14.10
CA LEU A 534 21.73 10.09 14.89
C LEU A 534 20.77 9.04 15.48
N LEU A 535 20.49 7.98 14.71
CA LEU A 535 19.54 6.92 15.04
C LEU A 535 20.17 5.68 15.70
N ALA A 536 21.49 5.64 15.83
CA ALA A 536 22.20 4.65 16.65
C ALA A 536 22.03 4.94 18.15
#